data_AF-A0A966QYX1-F1
#
_entry.id   AF-A0A966QYX1-F1
#
_cell.length_a   1.000
_cell.length_b   1.000
_cell.length_c   1.000
_cell.angle_alpha   90.00
_cell.angle_beta   90.00
_cell.angle_gamma   90.00
#
_symmetry.space_group_name_H-M   'P 1'
#
loop_
_entity.id
_entity.type
_entity.pdbx_description
1 polymer ?
#
loop_
_entity_poly.entity_id
_entity_poly.type
_entity_poly.pdbx_seq_one_letter_code
_entity_poly.pdbx_strand_id
1 'polypeptide(L)'
;MSKNKSIRIVALVVMIGLPLILTDTALAQSAGGVGQVENFIRNVIQVVAGLAGLIATGFFVVGGFGYITSSGNPENLDKSKRTLLYSGIGLAITIGAFVLSNIISEIAGKAFGS
;
A
#
# COMPACT_ATOMS: atom_id res chain seq x y z
N MET A 1 -19.31 -15.07 12.15
CA MET A 1 -17.96 -15.61 11.86
C MET A 1 -16.97 -14.96 12.82
N SER A 2 -16.22 -15.74 13.63
CA SER A 2 -15.40 -15.21 14.72
C SER A 2 -14.36 -14.19 14.24
N LYS A 3 -14.29 -13.03 14.93
CA LYS A 3 -13.35 -11.90 14.72
C LYS A 3 -11.90 -12.34 14.50
N ASN A 4 -11.53 -13.48 15.06
CA ASN A 4 -10.20 -14.10 14.97
C ASN A 4 -9.88 -14.61 13.55
N LYS A 5 -10.89 -14.91 12.73
CA LYS A 5 -10.71 -15.47 11.39
C LYS A 5 -10.31 -14.39 10.37
N SER A 6 -10.89 -13.19 10.46
CA SER A 6 -10.53 -12.04 9.61
C SER A 6 -9.13 -11.50 9.91
N ILE A 7 -8.75 -11.42 11.19
CA ILE A 7 -7.39 -11.04 11.61
C ILE A 7 -6.35 -12.01 11.05
N ARG A 8 -6.64 -13.32 11.08
CA ARG A 8 -5.75 -14.35 10.53
C ARG A 8 -5.56 -14.23 9.02
N ILE A 9 -6.61 -13.85 8.28
CA ILE A 9 -6.52 -13.68 6.82
C ILE A 9 -5.68 -12.46 6.47
N VAL A 10 -5.88 -11.32 7.15
CA VAL A 10 -5.05 -10.13 6.96
C VAL A 10 -3.60 -10.41 7.33
N ALA A 11 -3.36 -11.10 8.45
CA ALA A 11 -2.02 -11.49 8.86
C ALA A 11 -1.32 -12.42 7.85
N LEU A 12 -2.06 -13.35 7.23
CA LEU A 12 -1.53 -14.23 6.18
C LEU A 12 -1.16 -13.46 4.90
N VAL A 13 -2.03 -12.55 4.45
CA VAL A 13 -1.77 -11.71 3.27
C VAL A 13 -0.54 -10.83 3.50
N VAL A 14 -0.43 -10.23 4.68
CA VAL A 14 0.75 -9.46 5.07
C VAL A 14 1.99 -10.36 5.12
N MET A 15 1.95 -11.50 5.80
CA MET A 15 3.12 -12.40 5.92
C MET A 15 3.60 -12.98 4.58
N ILE A 16 2.74 -13.17 3.59
CA ILE A 16 3.12 -13.68 2.26
C ILE A 16 3.68 -12.56 1.38
N GLY A 17 3.13 -11.36 1.46
CA GLY A 17 3.55 -10.26 0.61
C GLY A 17 4.70 -9.41 1.19
N LEU A 18 4.87 -9.36 2.51
CA LEU A 18 5.99 -8.68 3.18
C LEU A 18 7.38 -9.17 2.72
N PRO A 19 7.64 -10.49 2.57
CA PRO A 19 8.90 -10.99 2.03
C PRO A 19 9.15 -10.52 0.60
N LEU A 20 8.14 -10.51 -0.27
CA LEU A 20 8.26 -10.15 -1.70
C LEU A 20 8.69 -8.69 -1.91
N ILE A 21 8.42 -7.85 -0.92
CA ILE A 21 8.65 -6.41 -0.97
C ILE A 21 9.98 -6.07 -0.27
N LEU A 22 10.28 -6.71 0.86
CA LEU A 22 11.51 -6.43 1.62
C LEU A 22 12.78 -7.08 1.02
N THR A 23 12.66 -8.13 0.20
CA THR A 23 13.84 -8.77 -0.43
C THR A 23 14.57 -7.85 -1.42
N ASP A 24 13.87 -6.93 -2.08
CA ASP A 24 14.46 -6.04 -3.08
C ASP A 24 15.29 -4.91 -2.44
N THR A 25 14.88 -4.39 -1.27
CA THR A 25 15.65 -3.37 -0.55
C THR A 25 16.88 -3.93 0.16
N ALA A 26 16.82 -5.18 0.63
CA ALA A 26 17.94 -5.83 1.31
C ALA A 26 19.17 -6.04 0.38
N LEU A 27 18.94 -6.24 -0.92
CA LEU A 27 20.01 -6.45 -1.91
C LEU A 27 20.54 -5.14 -2.53
N ALA A 28 19.82 -4.02 -2.40
CA ALA A 28 20.23 -2.74 -2.99
C ALA A 28 21.24 -1.93 -2.13
N GLN A 29 21.57 -2.40 -0.93
CA GLN A 29 22.52 -1.75 -0.03
C GLN A 29 23.97 -2.12 -0.40
N SER A 30 24.49 -1.59 -1.52
CA SER A 30 25.93 -1.70 -1.84
C SER A 30 26.51 -0.39 -2.39
N ALA A 31 27.20 0.34 -1.50
CA ALA A 31 28.23 1.36 -1.73
C ALA A 31 27.90 2.68 -2.48
N GLY A 32 27.67 3.77 -1.73
CA GLY A 32 28.61 4.91 -1.66
C GLY A 32 28.54 6.07 -2.68
N GLY A 33 27.40 6.42 -3.30
CA GLY A 33 27.33 7.59 -4.20
C GLY A 33 25.95 8.28 -4.30
N VAL A 34 25.90 9.53 -4.78
CA VAL A 34 24.65 10.33 -4.92
C VAL A 34 23.57 9.67 -5.80
N GLY A 35 23.95 8.89 -6.82
CA GLY A 35 23.00 8.07 -7.58
C GLY A 35 22.36 6.94 -6.76
N GLN A 36 22.99 6.53 -5.65
CA GLN A 36 22.43 5.55 -4.72
C GLN A 36 21.37 6.17 -3.80
N VAL A 37 21.42 7.48 -3.53
CA VAL A 37 20.37 8.14 -2.74
C VAL A 37 19.05 8.12 -3.51
N GLU A 38 19.09 8.42 -4.81
CA GLU A 38 17.91 8.33 -5.66
C GLU A 38 17.39 6.88 -5.76
N ASN A 39 18.28 5.92 -6.02
CA ASN A 39 17.90 4.50 -6.10
C ASN A 39 17.39 3.94 -4.75
N PHE A 40 17.98 4.37 -3.64
CA PHE A 40 17.54 4.00 -2.30
C PHE A 40 16.15 4.56 -2.02
N ILE A 41 15.91 5.84 -2.33
CA ILE A 41 14.59 6.46 -2.18
C ILE A 41 13.56 5.76 -3.08
N ARG A 42 13.88 5.48 -4.34
CA ARG A 42 12.98 4.76 -5.26
C ARG A 42 12.64 3.35 -4.75
N ASN A 43 13.62 2.60 -4.27
CA ASN A 43 13.40 1.28 -3.68
C ASN A 43 12.55 1.37 -2.41
N VAL A 44 12.84 2.31 -1.49
CA VAL A 44 12.02 2.50 -0.29
C VAL A 44 10.58 2.85 -0.65
N ILE A 45 10.37 3.72 -1.64
CA ILE A 45 9.04 4.08 -2.13
C ILE A 45 8.32 2.85 -2.71
N GLN A 46 8.98 2.04 -3.56
CA GLN A 46 8.42 0.80 -4.08
C GLN A 46 8.03 -0.17 -2.96
N VAL A 47 8.85 -0.26 -1.92
CA VAL A 47 8.59 -1.14 -0.78
C VAL A 47 7.39 -0.68 0.03
N VAL A 48 7.37 0.60 0.42
CA VAL A 48 6.27 1.18 1.17
C VAL A 48 4.96 1.10 0.37
N ALA A 49 5.03 1.28 -0.94
CA ALA A 49 3.90 1.17 -1.83
C ALA A 49 3.34 -0.25 -1.97
N GLY A 50 4.20 -1.25 -2.12
CA GLY A 50 3.80 -2.64 -2.12
C GLY A 50 3.11 -3.02 -0.81
N LEU A 51 3.66 -2.55 0.33
CA LEU A 51 3.09 -2.81 1.64
C LEU A 51 1.73 -2.13 1.80
N ALA A 52 1.64 -0.86 1.39
CA ALA A 52 0.41 -0.09 1.40
C ALA A 52 -0.67 -0.76 0.53
N GLY A 53 -0.30 -1.26 -0.65
CA GLY A 53 -1.19 -2.02 -1.53
C GLY A 53 -1.73 -3.29 -0.87
N LEU A 54 -0.86 -4.11 -0.28
CA LEU A 54 -1.27 -5.33 0.45
C LEU A 54 -2.23 -5.04 1.59
N ILE A 55 -1.89 -4.03 2.40
CA ILE A 55 -2.71 -3.64 3.55
C ILE A 55 -4.07 -3.12 3.04
N ALA A 56 -4.08 -2.27 2.02
CA ALA A 56 -5.30 -1.75 1.40
C ALA A 56 -6.20 -2.89 0.87
N THR A 57 -5.62 -3.88 0.18
CA THR A 57 -6.37 -5.07 -0.28
C THR A 57 -6.93 -5.86 0.89
N GLY A 58 -6.18 -6.05 1.98
CA GLY A 58 -6.66 -6.72 3.19
C GLY A 58 -7.87 -6.00 3.82
N PHE A 59 -7.81 -4.67 3.94
CA PHE A 59 -8.93 -3.87 4.40
C PHE A 59 -10.12 -3.89 3.44
N PHE A 60 -9.88 -3.94 2.13
CA PHE A 60 -10.91 -4.10 1.11
C PHE A 60 -11.67 -5.42 1.26
N VAL A 61 -10.96 -6.53 1.48
CA VAL A 61 -11.58 -7.85 1.69
C VAL A 61 -12.42 -7.85 2.96
N VAL A 62 -11.91 -7.32 4.07
CA VAL A 62 -12.65 -7.26 5.35
C VAL A 62 -13.87 -6.35 5.25
N GLY A 63 -13.73 -5.17 4.64
CA GLY A 63 -14.83 -4.24 4.41
C GLY A 63 -15.86 -4.78 3.42
N GLY A 64 -15.43 -5.49 2.38
CA GLY A 64 -16.29 -6.08 1.36
C GLY A 64 -17.09 -7.28 1.87
N PHE A 65 -16.45 -8.21 2.58
CA PHE A 65 -17.16 -9.30 3.26
C PHE A 65 -18.10 -8.78 4.34
N GLY A 66 -17.66 -7.76 5.10
CA GLY A 66 -18.51 -7.05 6.06
C GLY A 66 -19.74 -6.45 5.41
N TYR A 67 -19.58 -5.79 4.25
CA TYR A 67 -20.68 -5.19 3.51
C TYR A 67 -21.71 -6.24 3.03
N ILE A 68 -21.24 -7.34 2.44
CA ILE A 68 -22.11 -8.42 1.93
C ILE A 68 -22.83 -9.15 3.08
N THR A 69 -22.13 -9.43 4.19
CA THR A 69 -22.71 -10.19 5.31
C THR A 69 -23.62 -9.35 6.22
N SER A 70 -23.57 -8.02 6.15
CA SER A 70 -24.34 -7.12 7.03
C SER A 70 -25.78 -6.88 6.54
N SER A 71 -26.22 -7.62 5.52
CA SER A 71 -27.55 -7.55 4.93
C SER A 71 -28.63 -7.66 6.03
N GLY A 72 -29.17 -6.52 6.48
CA GLY A 72 -30.20 -6.42 7.52
C GLY A 72 -29.84 -5.60 8.77
N ASN A 73 -28.57 -5.33 9.07
CA ASN A 73 -28.18 -4.48 10.22
C ASN A 73 -27.51 -3.17 9.75
N PRO A 74 -28.18 -2.01 9.84
CA PRO A 74 -27.68 -0.73 9.34
C PRO A 74 -26.35 -0.31 9.98
N GLU A 75 -26.11 -0.66 11.24
CA GLU A 75 -24.90 -0.27 11.96
C GLU A 75 -23.64 -0.99 11.44
N ASN A 76 -23.77 -2.27 11.07
CA ASN A 76 -22.66 -3.03 10.49
C ASN A 76 -22.43 -2.66 9.01
N LEU A 77 -23.48 -2.26 8.30
CA LEU A 77 -23.38 -1.73 6.93
C LEU A 77 -22.59 -0.42 6.90
N ASP A 78 -22.92 0.54 7.77
CA ASP A 78 -22.22 1.83 7.80
C ASP A 78 -20.75 1.68 8.23
N LYS A 79 -20.48 0.79 9.19
CA LYS A 79 -19.10 0.50 9.60
C LYS A 79 -18.27 -0.12 8.47
N SER A 80 -18.86 -1.02 7.69
CA SER A 80 -18.21 -1.67 6.55
C SER A 80 -17.97 -0.69 5.41
N LYS A 81 -18.94 0.19 5.11
CA LYS A 81 -18.79 1.29 4.13
C LYS A 81 -17.67 2.25 4.52
N ARG A 82 -17.60 2.68 5.78
CA ARG A 82 -16.51 3.53 6.28
C ARG A 82 -15.15 2.86 6.11
N THR A 83 -15.06 1.58 6.43
CA THR A 83 -13.82 0.80 6.26
C THR A 83 -13.40 0.74 4.79
N LEU A 84 -14.34 0.48 3.87
CA LEU A 84 -14.08 0.50 2.43
C LEU A 84 -13.62 1.88 1.95
N LEU A 85 -14.30 2.94 2.37
CA LEU A 85 -13.94 4.32 2.03
C LEU A 85 -12.52 4.67 2.49
N TYR A 86 -12.17 4.39 3.76
CA TYR A 86 -10.82 4.67 4.25
C TYR A 86 -9.74 3.84 3.52
N SER A 87 -10.04 2.57 3.20
CA SER A 87 -9.11 1.75 2.42
C SER A 87 -8.92 2.28 0.99
N GLY A 88 -10.00 2.75 0.36
CA GLY A 88 -9.97 3.33 -0.99
C GLY A 88 -9.23 4.66 -1.03
N ILE A 89 -9.43 5.52 -0.03
CA ILE A 89 -8.71 6.80 0.10
C ILE A 89 -7.20 6.54 0.27
N GLY A 90 -6.80 5.59 1.13
CA GLY A 90 -5.39 5.24 1.30
C GLY A 90 -4.74 4.71 0.03
N LEU A 91 -5.45 3.88 -0.73
CA LEU A 91 -4.99 3.39 -2.03
C LEU A 91 -4.88 4.52 -3.07
N ALA A 92 -5.88 5.40 -3.14
CA ALA A 92 -5.89 6.54 -4.05
C ALA A 92 -4.73 7.51 -3.78
N ILE A 93 -4.43 7.78 -2.51
CA ILE A 93 -3.27 8.60 -2.11
C ILE A 93 -1.97 7.93 -2.54
N THR A 94 -1.84 6.61 -2.33
CA THR A 94 -0.64 5.85 -2.72
C THR A 94 -0.40 5.96 -4.23
N ILE A 95 -1.43 5.69 -5.04
CA ILE A 95 -1.36 5.81 -6.51
C ILE A 95 -1.06 7.25 -6.93
N GLY A 96 -1.73 8.23 -6.32
CA GLY A 96 -1.51 9.66 -6.58
C GLY A 96 -0.07 10.09 -6.29
N ALA A 97 0.52 9.60 -5.20
CA ALA A 97 1.91 9.89 -4.84
C ALA A 97 2.90 9.35 -5.88
N PHE A 98 2.68 8.16 -6.46
CA PHE A 98 3.51 7.65 -7.55
C PHE A 98 3.45 8.53 -8.79
N VAL A 99 2.23 8.84 -9.24
CA VAL A 99 2.05 9.65 -10.45
C VAL A 99 2.70 11.01 -10.26
N LEU A 100 2.45 11.65 -9.11
CA LEU A 100 3.01 12.95 -8.79
C LEU A 100 4.54 12.87 -8.71
N SER A 101 5.12 11.90 -8.00
CA SER A 101 6.57 11.73 -7.89
C SER A 101 7.27 11.57 -9.25
N ASN A 102 6.65 10.84 -10.19
CA ASN A 102 7.19 10.70 -11.55
C ASN A 102 7.14 12.02 -12.33
N ILE A 103 6.02 12.75 -12.24
CA ILE A 103 5.86 14.06 -12.88
C ILE A 103 6.88 15.06 -12.34
N ILE A 104 7.06 15.15 -11.01
CA ILE A 104 8.06 16.05 -10.41
C ILE A 104 9.47 15.64 -10.85
N SER A 105 9.79 14.35 -10.88
CA SER A 105 11.11 13.88 -11.31
C SER A 105 11.41 14.25 -12.77
N GLU A 106 10.43 14.12 -13.67
CA GLU A 106 10.56 14.54 -15.06
C GLU A 106 10.76 16.05 -15.21
N ILE A 107 9.96 16.85 -14.48
CA ILE A 107 10.04 18.31 -14.55
C ILE A 107 11.36 18.79 -13.95
N ALA A 108 11.77 18.23 -12.80
CA ALA A 108 13.03 18.56 -12.14
C ALA A 108 14.23 18.18 -13.00
N GLY A 109 14.20 17.01 -13.66
CA GLY A 109 15.23 16.60 -14.61
C GLY A 109 15.36 17.56 -15.80
N LYS A 110 14.21 18.00 -16.36
CA LYS A 110 14.18 19.01 -17.43
C LYS A 110 14.61 20.41 -16.99
N ALA A 111 14.44 20.76 -15.70
CA ALA A 111 14.68 22.10 -15.18
C ALA A 111 16.09 22.30 -14.57
N PHE A 112 16.69 21.27 -13.96
CA PHE A 112 17.94 21.40 -13.19
C PHE A 112 19.16 20.65 -13.76
N GLY A 113 19.04 20.02 -14.94
CA GLY A 113 20.20 19.73 -15.80
C GLY A 113 20.49 18.25 -16.07
N SER A 114 20.24 17.82 -17.31
CA SER A 114 21.23 17.65 -18.38
C SER A 114 20.49 17.33 -19.67
#